data_AF-A0A3A2Z2Q6-F1
#
_entry.id   AF-A0A3A2Z2Q6-F1
#
_cell.length_a   1.000
_cell.length_b   1.000
_cell.length_c   1.000
_cell.angle_alpha   90.00
_cell.angle_beta   90.00
_cell.angle_gamma   90.00
#
_symmetry.space_group_name_H-M   'P 1'
#
loop_
_entity.id
_entity.type
_entity.pdbx_description
1 polymer ?
#
loop_
_entity_poly.entity_id
_entity_poly.type
_entity_poly.pdbx_seq_one_letter_code
_entity_poly.pdbx_strand_id
1 'polypeptide(L)'
;MSFFARVTSRPPTPGTTNAVIMGRKTYESVPVHLRPLSKRVNVVISRDTTGKVGEGIRGELEARKEKLAASAASAASAASAASAASATSSATNGQASSNKDTAKAGQPKTDAILSSSLPSALTTLNSYPDLGKIFVIGGAEIYGAALRLSPPELDGRPLRIVMTYVKRNVPIAAPGEEEPGQEGESGGDEFVCDTFFPVSKFSQETGWREVSGEVVGEWVGEKVE
;
A
#
# COMPACT_ATOMS: atom_id res chain seq x y z
N MET A 1 -2.28 -10.45 3.76
CA MET A 1 -2.26 -9.00 4.11
C MET A 1 -0.88 -8.43 4.40
N SER A 2 0.06 -9.18 5.00
CA SER A 2 1.40 -8.65 5.36
C SER A 2 2.23 -8.19 4.16
N PHE A 3 2.14 -8.89 3.02
CA PHE A 3 2.77 -8.52 1.75
C PHE A 3 2.39 -7.09 1.31
N PHE A 4 1.09 -6.83 1.14
CA PHE A 4 0.57 -5.50 0.77
C PHE A 4 1.09 -4.40 1.70
N ALA A 5 1.04 -4.64 3.02
CA ALA A 5 1.47 -3.65 3.99
C ALA A 5 2.97 -3.33 3.87
N ARG A 6 3.83 -4.34 3.71
CA ARG A 6 5.28 -4.15 3.53
C ARG A 6 5.60 -3.45 2.22
N VAL A 7 5.07 -3.95 1.10
CA VAL A 7 5.36 -3.42 -0.24
C VAL A 7 4.96 -1.95 -0.36
N THR A 8 3.77 -1.59 0.09
CA THR A 8 3.28 -0.21 -0.03
C THR A 8 3.91 0.75 0.97
N SER A 9 4.45 0.28 2.11
CA SER A 9 5.10 1.15 3.11
C SER A 9 6.63 1.22 2.99
N ARG A 10 7.26 0.32 2.23
CA ARG A 10 8.71 0.30 1.99
C ARG A 10 9.10 1.37 0.97
N PRO A 11 9.77 2.47 1.36
CA PRO A 11 10.19 3.47 0.41
C PRO A 11 11.30 2.93 -0.52
N PRO A 12 11.37 3.39 -1.79
CA PRO A 12 12.42 2.97 -2.72
C PRO A 12 13.81 3.50 -2.31
N THR A 13 13.86 4.67 -1.67
CA THR A 13 15.08 5.32 -1.20
C THR A 13 14.88 5.88 0.21
N PRO A 14 15.91 5.88 1.07
CA PRO A 14 15.81 6.49 2.40
C PRO A 14 15.35 7.95 2.33
N GLY A 15 14.47 8.35 3.25
CA GLY A 15 13.93 9.71 3.30
C GLY A 15 12.76 9.99 2.35
N THR A 16 12.31 9.01 1.57
CA THR A 16 11.07 9.12 0.77
C THR A 16 9.88 8.43 1.42
N THR A 17 8.67 8.78 0.97
CA THR A 17 7.41 8.18 1.40
C THR A 17 6.57 7.78 0.19
N ASN A 18 6.14 6.53 0.14
CA ASN A 18 5.25 6.05 -0.91
C ASN A 18 3.84 6.66 -0.78
N ALA A 19 3.15 6.79 -1.92
CA ALA A 19 1.75 7.16 -1.97
C ALA A 19 0.86 5.95 -2.30
N VAL A 20 -0.33 5.89 -1.71
CA VAL A 20 -1.39 4.93 -2.04
C VAL A 20 -2.63 5.70 -2.49
N ILE A 21 -3.06 5.49 -3.73
CA ILE A 21 -4.26 6.10 -4.30
C ILE A 21 -5.39 5.08 -4.25
N MET A 22 -6.53 5.49 -3.70
CA MET A 22 -7.71 4.65 -3.58
C MET A 22 -9.02 5.40 -3.81
N GLY A 23 -10.07 4.68 -4.17
CA GLY A 23 -11.41 5.23 -4.29
C GLY A 23 -12.07 5.37 -2.92
N ARG A 24 -13.04 6.27 -2.79
CA ARG A 24 -13.80 6.51 -1.55
C ARG A 24 -14.36 5.23 -0.92
N LYS A 25 -14.98 4.33 -1.70
CA LYS A 25 -15.51 3.05 -1.18
C LYS A 25 -14.41 2.13 -0.62
N THR A 26 -13.22 2.15 -1.24
CA THR A 26 -12.06 1.38 -0.76
C THR A 26 -11.47 1.98 0.50
N TYR A 27 -11.47 3.31 0.64
CA TYR A 27 -11.09 3.96 1.88
C TYR A 27 -12.08 3.64 3.02
N GLU A 28 -13.38 3.65 2.72
CA GLU A 28 -14.43 3.32 3.68
C GLU A 28 -14.42 1.86 4.14
N SER A 29 -13.94 0.93 3.29
CA SER A 29 -13.81 -0.50 3.65
C SER A 29 -12.63 -0.80 4.57
N VAL A 30 -11.66 0.12 4.71
CA VAL A 30 -10.57 -0.01 5.68
C VAL A 30 -11.13 0.27 7.09
N PRO A 31 -10.85 -0.60 8.09
CA PRO A 31 -11.27 -0.35 9.47
C PRO A 31 -10.84 1.04 9.97
N VAL A 32 -11.72 1.73 10.70
CA VAL A 32 -11.52 3.13 11.16
C VAL A 32 -10.18 3.33 11.89
N HIS A 33 -9.76 2.34 12.68
CA HIS A 33 -8.50 2.41 13.44
C HIS A 33 -7.23 2.19 12.60
N LEU A 34 -7.38 1.74 11.35
CA LEU A 34 -6.28 1.55 10.40
C LEU A 34 -6.20 2.63 9.33
N ARG A 35 -7.25 3.46 9.17
CA ARG A 35 -7.25 4.58 8.23
C ARG A 35 -6.86 5.90 8.90
N PRO A 36 -6.10 6.76 8.20
CA PRO A 36 -5.30 6.47 7.00
C PRO A 36 -4.20 5.43 7.25
N LEU A 37 -3.81 4.71 6.20
CA LEU A 37 -2.79 3.66 6.30
C LEU A 37 -1.45 4.29 6.68
N SER A 38 -0.88 3.86 7.81
CA SER A 38 0.36 4.43 8.37
C SER A 38 1.56 4.32 7.41
N LYS A 39 2.54 5.23 7.54
CA LYS A 39 3.81 5.23 6.79
C LYS A 39 3.66 5.40 5.27
N ARG A 40 2.56 6.02 4.83
CA ARG A 40 2.20 6.28 3.43
C ARG A 40 1.48 7.63 3.31
N VAL A 41 1.55 8.24 2.14
CA VAL A 41 0.65 9.32 1.71
C VAL A 41 -0.62 8.68 1.14
N ASN A 42 -1.76 8.87 1.79
CA ASN A 42 -3.04 8.27 1.39
C ASN A 42 -3.82 9.25 0.52
N VAL A 43 -4.14 8.90 -0.71
CA VAL A 43 -4.93 9.75 -1.60
C VAL A 43 -6.30 9.11 -1.83
N VAL A 44 -7.35 9.80 -1.41
CA VAL A 44 -8.73 9.34 -1.59
C VAL A 44 -9.38 10.09 -2.75
N ILE A 45 -9.87 9.34 -3.74
CA ILE A 45 -10.60 9.89 -4.87
C ILE A 45 -12.11 9.89 -4.56
N SER A 46 -12.71 11.08 -4.57
CA SER A 46 -14.15 11.28 -4.36
C SER A 46 -14.67 12.39 -5.27
N ARG A 47 -15.87 12.23 -5.84
CA ARG A 47 -16.56 13.33 -6.55
C ARG A 47 -17.10 14.39 -5.59
N ASP A 48 -17.36 14.01 -4.35
CA ASP A 48 -17.77 14.91 -3.28
C ASP A 48 -16.56 15.32 -2.45
N THR A 49 -15.88 16.39 -2.87
CA THR A 49 -14.66 16.90 -2.19
C THR A 49 -14.95 17.97 -1.14
N THR A 50 -16.07 18.69 -1.30
CA THR A 50 -16.47 19.83 -0.45
C THR A 50 -17.71 19.55 0.40
N GLY A 51 -18.48 18.51 0.10
CA GLY A 51 -19.63 18.12 0.90
C GLY A 51 -19.27 17.17 2.04
N LYS A 52 -20.31 16.57 2.62
CA LYS A 52 -20.24 15.80 3.87
C LYS A 52 -19.25 14.65 3.81
N VAL A 53 -19.12 13.99 2.65
CA VAL A 53 -18.17 12.88 2.50
C VAL A 53 -16.74 13.40 2.57
N GLY A 54 -16.45 14.49 1.85
CA GLY A 54 -15.13 15.11 1.85
C GLY A 54 -14.74 15.68 3.22
N GLU A 55 -15.69 16.30 3.92
CA GLU A 55 -15.51 16.79 5.29
C GLU A 55 -15.24 15.65 6.27
N GLY A 56 -16.03 14.57 6.22
CA GLY A 56 -15.86 13.40 7.08
C GLY A 56 -14.51 12.73 6.89
N ILE A 57 -14.09 12.52 5.64
CA ILE A 57 -12.76 11.99 5.33
C ILE A 57 -11.71 12.91 5.93
N ARG A 58 -11.72 14.21 5.59
CA ARG A 58 -10.74 15.19 6.09
C ARG A 58 -10.64 15.20 7.61
N GLY A 59 -11.78 15.14 8.31
CA GLY A 59 -11.80 15.05 9.77
C GLY A 59 -11.08 13.81 10.31
N GLU A 60 -11.29 12.65 9.69
CA GLU A 60 -10.56 11.42 10.05
C GLU A 60 -9.06 11.51 9.73
N LEU A 61 -8.69 12.16 8.61
CA LEU A 61 -7.30 12.37 8.23
C LEU A 61 -6.57 13.22 9.28
N GLU A 62 -7.16 14.35 9.66
CA GLU A 62 -6.60 15.27 10.65
C GLU A 62 -6.54 14.63 12.05
N ALA A 63 -7.62 13.99 12.51
CA ALA A 63 -7.64 13.30 13.81
C ALA A 63 -6.55 12.21 13.90
N ARG A 64 -6.29 11.50 12.79
CA ARG A 64 -5.20 10.51 12.77
C ARG A 64 -3.83 11.18 12.77
N LYS A 65 -3.65 12.27 12.04
CA LYS A 65 -2.41 13.04 12.00
C LYS A 65 -2.04 13.57 13.39
N GLU A 66 -3.02 14.11 14.11
CA GLU A 66 -2.87 14.53 15.51
C GLU A 66 -2.48 13.37 16.43
N LYS A 67 -3.20 12.24 16.35
CA LYS A 67 -2.88 11.04 17.15
C LYS A 67 -1.48 10.51 16.87
N LEU A 68 -1.07 10.49 15.59
CA LEU A 68 0.25 10.05 15.19
C LEU A 68 1.34 11.02 15.65
N ALA A 69 1.12 12.34 15.53
CA ALA A 69 2.03 13.36 16.04
C ALA A 69 2.22 13.25 17.57
N ALA A 70 1.13 13.06 18.31
CA ALA A 70 1.18 12.83 19.76
C ALA A 70 1.96 11.55 20.12
N SER A 71 1.72 10.45 19.40
CA SER A 71 2.45 9.19 19.61
C SER A 71 3.94 9.31 19.26
N ALA A 72 4.29 10.02 18.18
CA ALA A 72 5.67 10.26 17.78
C ALA A 72 6.40 11.17 18.78
N ALA A 73 5.73 12.19 19.32
CA ALA A 73 6.26 13.04 20.39
C ALA A 73 6.53 12.23 21.67
N SER A 74 5.60 11.34 22.05
CA SER A 74 5.77 10.45 23.22
C SER A 74 6.87 9.40 23.04
N ALA A 75 7.03 8.86 21.84
CA ALA A 75 8.12 7.92 21.52
C ALA A 75 9.48 8.62 21.47
N ALA A 76 9.53 9.86 20.97
CA ALA A 76 10.73 10.68 20.99
C ALA A 76 11.15 11.07 22.42
N SER A 77 10.20 11.42 23.29
CA SER A 77 10.50 11.72 24.71
C SER A 77 10.93 10.49 25.49
N ALA A 78 10.31 9.32 25.25
CA ALA A 78 10.73 8.05 25.84
C ALA A 78 12.12 7.61 25.37
N ALA A 79 12.44 7.80 24.08
CA ALA A 79 13.77 7.52 23.53
C ALA A 79 14.84 8.46 24.12
N SER A 80 14.53 9.75 24.35
CA SER A 80 15.46 10.69 25.00
C SER A 80 15.64 10.39 26.50
N ALA A 81 14.60 9.93 27.18
CA ALA A 81 14.68 9.53 28.59
C ALA A 81 15.51 8.24 28.77
N ALA A 82 15.38 7.28 27.85
CA ALA A 82 16.19 6.07 27.83
C ALA A 82 17.68 6.36 27.53
N SER A 83 17.99 7.35 26.68
CA SER A 83 19.38 7.78 26.46
C SER A 83 19.97 8.56 27.64
N ALA A 84 19.14 9.30 28.39
CA ALA A 84 19.57 10.03 29.59
C ALA A 84 19.84 9.10 30.78
N ALA A 85 19.08 8.01 30.92
CA ALA A 85 19.30 6.99 31.95
C ALA A 85 20.58 6.15 31.73
N SER A 86 21.12 6.13 30.50
CA SER A 86 22.38 5.45 30.17
C SER A 86 23.63 6.30 30.46
N ALA A 87 23.50 7.56 30.87
CA ALA A 87 24.61 8.48 31.08
C ALA A 87 25.18 8.51 32.51
N THR A 88 24.71 7.64 33.43
CA THR A 88 25.09 7.68 34.86
C THR A 88 25.90 6.46 35.34
N SER A 89 26.41 5.62 34.43
CA SER A 89 27.31 4.51 34.81
C SER A 89 28.53 4.45 33.90
N SER A 90 29.48 5.36 34.14
CA SER A 90 30.83 5.32 33.61
C SER A 90 31.80 4.73 34.65
N ALA A 91 32.21 3.47 34.49
CA ALA A 91 33.56 3.00 34.87
C ALA A 91 33.86 1.59 34.29
N THR A 92 34.96 1.55 33.50
CA THR A 92 35.88 0.42 33.18
C THR A 92 35.51 -0.66 32.13
N ASN A 93 35.95 -0.36 30.89
CA ASN A 93 36.85 -1.11 29.96
C ASN A 93 36.51 -2.52 29.41
N GLY A 94 36.48 -2.64 28.07
CA GLY A 94 36.76 -3.90 27.35
C GLY A 94 35.87 -4.28 26.15
N GLN A 95 36.08 -3.65 24.99
CA GLN A 95 36.00 -4.22 23.62
C GLN A 95 34.90 -5.24 23.23
N ALA A 96 33.90 -4.79 22.46
CA ALA A 96 33.45 -5.42 21.21
C ALA A 96 32.44 -4.48 20.51
N SER A 97 32.89 -3.78 19.46
CA SER A 97 32.08 -2.85 18.69
C SER A 97 31.22 -3.63 17.68
N SER A 98 29.95 -3.85 18.00
CA SER A 98 28.92 -4.15 17.00
C SER A 98 28.24 -2.85 16.62
N ASN A 99 28.59 -2.33 15.45
CA ASN A 99 28.03 -1.15 14.80
C ASN A 99 26.49 -1.15 14.90
N LYS A 100 25.97 -0.29 15.78
CA LYS A 100 24.54 0.01 15.93
C LYS A 100 24.32 1.49 15.67
N ASP A 101 24.88 1.98 14.57
CA ASP A 101 24.86 3.39 14.22
C ASP A 101 24.57 3.59 12.73
N THR A 102 23.39 3.13 12.31
CA THR A 102 22.73 3.55 11.06
C THR A 102 21.21 3.31 11.20
N ALA A 103 20.45 4.31 11.65
CA ALA A 103 19.04 4.53 11.24
C ALA A 103 18.36 5.67 12.02
N LYS A 104 18.77 6.91 11.77
CA LYS A 104 17.88 8.07 11.96
C LYS A 104 17.89 8.97 10.71
N ALA A 105 17.78 8.33 9.55
CA ALA A 105 17.41 8.99 8.30
C ALA A 105 15.90 8.74 8.06
N GLY A 106 15.17 9.81 7.69
CA GLY A 106 13.73 9.99 7.85
C GLY A 106 12.84 8.77 7.60
N GLN A 107 12.07 8.38 8.63
CA GLN A 107 11.03 7.36 8.48
C GLN A 107 9.90 7.86 7.57
N PRO A 108 9.22 6.97 6.82
CA PRO A 108 8.10 7.38 5.97
C PRO A 108 7.00 8.03 6.79
N LYS A 109 6.53 9.18 6.34
CA LYS A 109 5.47 9.93 7.02
C LYS A 109 4.10 9.30 6.75
N THR A 110 3.13 9.62 7.60
CA THR A 110 1.72 9.34 7.31
C THR A 110 1.06 10.64 6.97
N ASP A 111 0.49 10.73 5.79
CA ASP A 111 -0.23 11.90 5.31
C ASP A 111 -1.47 11.45 4.55
N ALA A 112 -2.39 12.37 4.31
CA ALA A 112 -3.54 12.06 3.49
C ALA A 112 -4.12 13.28 2.74
N ILE A 113 -4.64 13.01 1.55
CA ILE A 113 -5.11 13.99 0.58
C ILE A 113 -6.45 13.53 0.02
N LEU A 114 -7.37 14.47 -0.17
CA LEU A 114 -8.61 14.26 -0.90
C LEU A 114 -8.48 14.87 -2.31
N SER A 115 -8.83 14.12 -3.34
CA SER A 115 -8.80 14.58 -4.73
C SER A 115 -10.08 14.20 -5.48
N SER A 116 -10.41 14.97 -6.50
CA SER A 116 -11.61 14.76 -7.34
C SER A 116 -11.37 13.76 -8.48
N SER A 117 -10.12 13.50 -8.86
CA SER A 117 -9.79 12.63 -9.98
C SER A 117 -8.38 12.05 -9.87
N LEU A 118 -8.14 10.93 -10.57
CA LEU A 118 -6.82 10.30 -10.60
C LEU A 118 -5.73 11.20 -11.22
N PRO A 119 -5.97 11.92 -12.35
CA PRO A 119 -4.99 12.87 -12.88
C PRO A 119 -4.66 14.00 -11.90
N SER A 120 -5.68 14.58 -11.25
CA SER A 120 -5.46 15.63 -10.24
C SER A 120 -4.62 15.11 -9.07
N ALA A 121 -4.91 13.90 -8.59
CA ALA A 121 -4.11 13.25 -7.54
C ALA A 121 -2.64 13.08 -7.96
N LEU A 122 -2.37 12.64 -9.19
CA LEU A 122 -1.01 12.51 -9.70
C LEU A 122 -0.29 13.85 -9.79
N THR A 123 -0.97 14.91 -10.26
CA THR A 123 -0.40 16.27 -10.28
C THR A 123 -0.02 16.74 -8.87
N THR A 124 -0.89 16.54 -7.88
CA THR A 124 -0.58 16.91 -6.49
C THR A 124 0.56 16.07 -5.92
N LEU A 125 0.62 14.77 -6.20
CA LEU A 125 1.72 13.93 -5.73
C LEU A 125 3.06 14.34 -6.37
N ASN A 126 3.07 14.74 -7.64
CA ASN A 126 4.30 15.21 -8.30
C ASN A 126 4.94 16.43 -7.64
N SER A 127 4.20 17.20 -6.82
CA SER A 127 4.77 18.31 -6.06
C SER A 127 5.39 17.90 -4.70
N TYR A 128 5.32 16.61 -4.33
CA TYR A 128 5.92 16.13 -3.07
C TYR A 128 7.44 15.93 -3.26
N PRO A 129 8.29 16.66 -2.51
CA PRO A 129 9.74 16.58 -2.67
C PRO A 129 10.32 15.23 -2.21
N ASP A 130 9.63 14.53 -1.31
CA ASP A 130 10.00 13.25 -0.73
C ASP A 130 9.14 12.09 -1.26
N LEU A 131 8.58 12.21 -2.47
CA LEU A 131 7.73 11.17 -3.05
C LEU A 131 8.53 9.91 -3.40
N GLY A 132 8.07 8.76 -2.90
CA GLY A 132 8.54 7.44 -3.28
C GLY A 132 7.76 6.86 -4.47
N LYS A 133 7.37 5.59 -4.36
CA LYS A 133 6.51 4.94 -5.36
C LYS A 133 5.05 5.36 -5.18
N ILE A 134 4.30 5.44 -6.28
CA ILE A 134 2.85 5.62 -6.27
C ILE A 134 2.20 4.25 -6.53
N PHE A 135 1.32 3.83 -5.63
CA PHE A 135 0.52 2.61 -5.77
C PHE A 135 -0.95 2.98 -5.97
N VAL A 136 -1.57 2.45 -7.01
CA VAL A 136 -3.03 2.45 -7.12
C VAL A 136 -3.55 1.18 -6.45
N ILE A 137 -4.30 1.32 -5.36
CA ILE A 137 -4.76 0.17 -4.55
C ILE A 137 -6.26 -0.13 -4.73
N GLY A 138 -6.86 0.45 -5.76
CA GLY A 138 -8.24 0.17 -6.19
C GLY A 138 -9.28 1.16 -5.68
N GLY A 139 -10.58 0.86 -5.74
CA GLY A 139 -11.19 -0.37 -6.26
C GLY A 139 -11.29 -0.43 -7.78
N ALA A 140 -12.19 -1.27 -8.30
CA ALA A 140 -12.37 -1.54 -9.73
C ALA A 140 -12.51 -0.27 -10.59
N GLU A 141 -13.28 0.73 -10.12
CA GLU A 141 -13.43 2.01 -10.83
C GLU A 141 -12.09 2.76 -10.96
N ILE A 142 -11.27 2.77 -9.90
CA ILE A 142 -9.97 3.45 -9.88
C ILE A 142 -8.93 2.66 -10.68
N TYR A 143 -8.95 1.32 -10.60
CA TYR A 143 -8.14 0.48 -11.50
C TYR A 143 -8.50 0.75 -12.96
N GLY A 144 -9.79 0.82 -13.28
CA GLY A 144 -10.26 1.13 -14.63
C GLY A 144 -9.81 2.52 -15.08
N ALA A 145 -9.84 3.51 -14.19
CA ALA A 145 -9.32 4.85 -14.49
C ALA A 145 -7.80 4.84 -14.71
N ALA A 146 -7.02 4.12 -13.90
CA ALA A 146 -5.57 4.03 -14.03
C ALA A 146 -5.14 3.41 -15.37
N LEU A 147 -5.88 2.40 -15.85
CA LEU A 147 -5.62 1.75 -17.14
C LEU A 147 -5.89 2.65 -18.35
N ARG A 148 -6.64 3.74 -18.18
CA ARG A 148 -6.95 4.71 -19.24
C ARG A 148 -6.04 5.95 -19.21
N LEU A 149 -5.12 6.03 -18.24
CA LEU A 149 -4.18 7.15 -18.17
C LEU A 149 -3.24 7.14 -19.37
N SER A 150 -3.04 8.32 -19.94
CA SER A 150 -2.11 8.55 -21.03
C SER A 150 -0.66 8.70 -20.52
N PRO A 151 0.36 8.48 -21.38
CA PRO A 151 1.76 8.67 -20.98
C PRO A 151 2.09 10.05 -20.40
N PRO A 152 1.51 11.18 -20.88
CA PRO A 152 1.69 12.48 -20.24
C PRO A 152 1.14 12.56 -18.82
N GLU A 153 -0.02 11.96 -18.53
CA GLU A 153 -0.60 11.94 -17.17
C GLU A 153 0.24 11.07 -16.22
N LEU A 154 0.90 10.04 -16.76
CA LEU A 154 1.84 9.22 -16.02
C LEU A 154 3.22 9.84 -15.87
N ASP A 155 3.49 11.02 -16.44
CA ASP A 155 4.80 11.67 -16.40
C ASP A 155 5.92 10.73 -16.90
N GLY A 156 5.64 9.99 -17.98
CA GLY A 156 6.55 8.99 -18.56
C GLY A 156 6.74 7.72 -17.72
N ARG A 157 6.08 7.57 -16.57
CA ARG A 157 6.18 6.38 -15.72
C ARG A 157 5.47 5.18 -16.35
N PRO A 158 6.06 3.97 -16.31
CA PRO A 158 5.36 2.77 -16.77
C PRO A 158 4.26 2.36 -15.79
N LEU A 159 3.11 1.95 -16.32
CA LEU A 159 2.06 1.28 -15.55
C LEU A 159 2.40 -0.20 -15.38
N ARG A 160 2.42 -0.68 -14.14
CA ARG A 160 2.73 -2.08 -13.80
C ARG A 160 1.68 -2.62 -12.83
N ILE A 161 1.37 -3.91 -12.94
CA ILE A 161 0.41 -4.58 -12.05
C ILE A 161 1.17 -5.63 -11.24
N VAL A 162 1.12 -5.50 -9.91
CA VAL A 162 1.54 -6.54 -8.97
C VAL A 162 0.26 -7.19 -8.46
N MET A 163 0.04 -8.44 -8.84
CA MET A 163 -1.22 -9.14 -8.60
C MET A 163 -0.99 -10.37 -7.74
N THR A 164 -1.79 -10.53 -6.68
CA THR A 164 -1.81 -11.74 -5.87
C THR A 164 -2.96 -12.63 -6.33
N TYR A 165 -2.64 -13.76 -6.95
CA TYR A 165 -3.63 -14.76 -7.31
C TYR A 165 -4.10 -15.53 -6.06
N VAL A 166 -5.41 -15.60 -5.85
CA VAL A 166 -6.02 -16.32 -4.73
C VAL A 166 -6.94 -17.39 -5.29
N LYS A 167 -6.73 -18.65 -4.87
CA LYS A 167 -7.55 -19.80 -5.25
C LYS A 167 -8.00 -20.53 -3.98
N ARG A 168 -9.17 -21.14 -4.00
CA ARG A 168 -9.55 -22.09 -2.93
C ARG A 168 -8.67 -23.33 -3.06
N ASN A 169 -8.22 -23.85 -1.92
CA ASN A 169 -7.55 -25.13 -1.89
C ASN A 169 -8.64 -26.21 -1.88
N VAL A 170 -8.89 -26.83 -3.03
CA VAL A 170 -9.83 -27.94 -3.14
C VAL A 170 -9.05 -29.23 -2.91
N PRO A 171 -9.41 -30.07 -1.92
CA PRO A 171 -8.77 -31.37 -1.73
C PRO A 171 -9.00 -32.24 -2.97
N ILE A 172 -7.95 -32.84 -3.50
CA ILE A 172 -8.06 -33.86 -4.54
C ILE A 172 -8.72 -35.09 -3.90
N ALA A 173 -9.82 -35.59 -4.46
CA ALA A 173 -10.48 -36.80 -3.99
C ALA A 173 -9.50 -37.99 -4.02
N ALA A 174 -9.56 -38.89 -3.04
CA ALA A 174 -8.66 -40.04 -3.02
C ALA A 174 -8.95 -40.96 -4.24
N PRO A 175 -7.97 -41.73 -4.75
CA PRO A 175 -8.21 -42.63 -5.87
C PRO A 175 -9.35 -43.62 -5.54
N GLY A 176 -10.50 -43.47 -6.21
CA GLY A 176 -11.70 -44.31 -5.98
C GLY A 176 -12.83 -43.63 -5.21
N GLU A 177 -12.65 -42.38 -4.76
CA GLU A 177 -13.75 -41.52 -4.30
C GLU A 177 -14.30 -40.74 -5.51
N GLU A 178 -15.62 -40.68 -5.67
CA GLU A 178 -16.25 -39.85 -6.71
C GLU A 178 -15.78 -38.40 -6.54
N GLU A 179 -15.14 -37.84 -7.58
CA GLU A 179 -14.79 -36.43 -7.64
C GLU A 179 -16.07 -35.62 -7.31
N PRO A 180 -16.05 -34.78 -6.27
CA PRO A 180 -17.22 -33.99 -5.93
C PRO A 180 -17.43 -32.95 -7.04
N GLY A 181 -18.30 -33.27 -7.99
CA GLY A 181 -18.79 -32.32 -8.99
C GLY A 181 -18.15 -32.47 -10.37
N GLN A 182 -18.48 -33.54 -11.08
CA GLN A 182 -18.44 -33.53 -12.54
C GLN A 182 -19.82 -33.86 -13.10
N GLU A 183 -20.66 -32.82 -13.22
CA GLU A 183 -21.61 -32.56 -14.31
C GLU A 183 -22.44 -31.30 -13.99
N GLY A 184 -22.19 -30.20 -14.69
CA GLY A 184 -23.21 -29.15 -14.92
C GLY A 184 -23.45 -28.05 -13.87
N GLU A 185 -22.85 -28.07 -12.69
CA GLU A 185 -23.02 -26.99 -11.69
C GLU A 185 -21.67 -26.35 -11.28
N SER A 186 -21.35 -25.19 -11.83
CA SER A 186 -20.27 -24.30 -11.36
C SER A 186 -20.61 -23.66 -10.00
N GLY A 187 -20.93 -24.47 -8.99
CA GLY A 187 -21.56 -23.99 -7.75
C GLY A 187 -20.69 -23.96 -6.49
N GLY A 188 -19.57 -24.67 -6.44
CA GLY A 188 -18.82 -24.91 -5.18
C GLY A 188 -17.47 -24.20 -5.03
N ASP A 189 -16.75 -23.97 -6.12
CA ASP A 189 -15.30 -23.69 -6.08
C ASP A 189 -14.91 -22.22 -6.26
N GLU A 190 -15.87 -21.37 -6.61
CA GLU A 190 -15.59 -19.96 -6.91
C GLU A 190 -15.99 -19.03 -5.74
N PHE A 191 -15.23 -17.94 -5.60
CA PHE A 191 -15.62 -16.87 -4.69
C PHE A 191 -16.77 -16.08 -5.32
N VAL A 192 -17.88 -15.92 -4.60
CA VAL A 192 -18.95 -15.00 -4.99
C VAL A 192 -18.39 -13.58 -4.98
N CYS A 193 -18.33 -12.96 -6.16
CA CYS A 193 -17.78 -11.62 -6.37
C CYS A 193 -18.82 -10.73 -7.04
N ASP A 194 -18.98 -9.51 -6.54
CA ASP A 194 -19.77 -8.44 -7.18
C ASP A 194 -18.90 -7.40 -7.90
N THR A 195 -17.58 -7.47 -7.67
CA THR A 195 -16.58 -6.51 -8.14
C THR A 195 -15.42 -7.27 -8.75
N PHE A 196 -15.08 -6.95 -10.00
CA PHE A 196 -14.03 -7.64 -10.77
C PHE A 196 -12.91 -6.67 -11.15
N PHE A 197 -11.69 -7.21 -11.34
CA PHE A 197 -10.60 -6.42 -11.91
C PHE A 197 -10.94 -6.08 -13.38
N PRO A 198 -10.69 -4.83 -13.84
CA PRO A 198 -11.14 -4.34 -15.14
C PRO A 198 -10.44 -4.97 -16.36
N VAL A 199 -9.46 -5.84 -16.16
CA VAL A 199 -8.80 -6.63 -17.22
C VAL A 199 -9.06 -8.10 -16.96
N SER A 200 -9.65 -8.79 -17.92
CA SER A 200 -9.97 -10.22 -17.83
C SER A 200 -8.85 -11.14 -18.35
N LYS A 201 -8.00 -10.64 -19.25
CA LYS A 201 -6.90 -11.39 -19.85
C LYS A 201 -5.67 -10.50 -20.00
N PHE A 202 -4.54 -10.95 -19.45
CA PHE A 202 -3.23 -10.33 -19.65
C PHE A 202 -2.50 -11.10 -20.74
N SER A 203 -2.32 -10.47 -21.91
CA SER A 203 -1.64 -11.09 -23.05
C SER A 203 -0.83 -10.04 -23.81
N GLN A 204 0.13 -10.49 -24.61
CA GLN A 204 0.89 -9.57 -25.48
C GLN A 204 -0.03 -8.83 -26.46
N GLU A 205 -1.10 -9.50 -26.94
CA GLU A 205 -2.12 -8.89 -27.80
C GLU A 205 -2.87 -7.75 -27.12
N THR A 206 -3.05 -7.82 -25.80
CA THR A 206 -3.68 -6.77 -24.99
C THR A 206 -2.65 -5.76 -24.44
N GLY A 207 -1.41 -5.83 -24.91
CA GLY A 207 -0.32 -4.93 -24.51
C GLY A 207 0.32 -5.26 -23.16
N TRP A 208 0.03 -6.44 -22.59
CA TRP A 208 0.57 -6.87 -21.31
C TRP A 208 1.61 -7.98 -21.47
N ARG A 209 2.61 -7.96 -20.59
CA ARG A 209 3.62 -9.02 -20.49
C ARG A 209 3.74 -9.45 -19.05
N GLU A 210 3.63 -10.76 -18.82
CA GLU A 210 3.97 -11.36 -17.53
C GLU A 210 5.50 -11.42 -17.35
N VAL A 211 5.97 -11.16 -16.14
CA VAL A 211 7.40 -11.14 -15.80
C VAL A 211 7.70 -12.16 -14.71
N SER A 212 8.96 -12.59 -14.61
CA SER A 212 9.38 -13.54 -13.57
C SER A 212 9.24 -12.96 -12.16
N GLY A 213 9.14 -13.84 -11.16
CA GLY A 213 9.12 -13.45 -9.74
C GLY A 213 10.34 -12.63 -9.32
N GLU A 214 11.50 -12.85 -9.95
CA GLU A 214 12.70 -12.03 -9.76
C GLU A 214 12.47 -10.56 -10.14
N VAL A 215 11.91 -10.32 -11.33
CA VAL A 215 11.59 -8.95 -11.79
C VAL A 215 10.51 -8.31 -10.92
N VAL A 216 9.50 -9.08 -10.50
CA VAL A 216 8.51 -8.56 -9.53
C VAL A 216 9.19 -8.20 -8.21
N GLY A 217 10.15 -9.02 -7.77
CA GLY A 217 10.94 -8.81 -6.57
C GLY A 217 11.70 -7.49 -6.59
N GLU A 218 12.30 -7.12 -7.72
CA GLU A 218 12.91 -5.80 -7.93
C GLU A 218 11.90 -4.66 -7.79
N TRP A 219 10.67 -4.85 -8.29
CA TRP A 219 9.62 -3.84 -8.19
C TRP A 219 9.14 -3.63 -6.76
N VAL A 220 9.10 -4.67 -5.94
CA VAL A 220 8.52 -4.62 -4.58
C VAL A 220 9.55 -4.54 -3.46
N GLY A 221 10.83 -4.80 -3.76
CA GLY A 221 11.93 -4.77 -2.80
C GLY A 221 11.91 -5.91 -1.78
N GLU A 222 11.30 -7.04 -2.13
CA GLU A 222 11.37 -8.30 -1.39
C GLU A 222 11.26 -9.48 -2.35
N LYS A 223 11.77 -10.66 -1.97
CA LYS A 223 11.68 -11.87 -2.78
C LYS A 223 10.20 -12.22 -3.05
N VAL A 224 9.88 -12.52 -4.30
CA VAL A 224 8.57 -13.02 -4.74
C VAL A 224 8.79 -14.40 -5.35
N GLU A 225 8.03 -15.38 -4.87
CA GLU A 225 8.05 -16.78 -5.33
C GLU A 225 6.84 -17.06 -6.24
#